data_AF-A0A846XSX2-F1
#
_entry.id   AF-A0A846XSX2-F1
#
_cell.length_a   1.000
_cell.length_b   1.000
_cell.length_c   1.000
_cell.angle_alpha   90.00
_cell.angle_beta   90.00
_cell.angle_gamma   90.00
#
_symmetry.space_group_name_H-M   'P 1'
#
loop_
_entity.id
_entity.type
_entity.pdbx_description
1 polymer ?
#
loop_
_entity_poly.entity_id
_entity_poly.type
_entity_poly.pdbx_seq_one_letter_code
_entity_poly.pdbx_strand_id
1 'polypeptide(L)'
;MAGPDTAQPGERDRQMRALRLRMAGAPWAAIAEELGYADPSGPFRAVESLLNRQESEAAETYRQMEDMRLDVALRKVWPGVMTGDLKAIETMLKVHDRRSKLHGLAAPAKVMVQNVGLGREEFLTTVQEDIRALGIDPGMDTPLAADDGTWANT
;
A
#
# COMPACT_ATOMS: atom_id res chain seq x y z
N MET A 1 -17.98 6.23 15.88
CA MET A 1 -16.60 6.56 15.47
C MET A 1 -15.86 5.25 15.20
N ALA A 2 -15.34 5.05 14.00
CA ALA A 2 -14.54 3.87 13.66
C ALA A 2 -13.08 4.15 14.01
N GLY A 3 -12.52 3.37 14.95
CA GLY A 3 -11.14 3.49 15.43
C GLY A 3 -10.09 3.15 14.35
N PRO A 4 -8.79 3.09 14.70
CA PRO A 4 -7.74 2.74 13.75
C PRO A 4 -8.13 1.45 13.02
N ASP A 5 -7.98 1.43 11.69
CA ASP A 5 -8.36 0.32 10.78
C ASP A 5 -7.47 -0.92 11.03
N THR A 6 -7.58 -1.40 12.26
CA THR A 6 -7.14 -2.69 12.73
C THR A 6 -8.19 -3.65 12.21
N ALA A 7 -7.90 -4.25 11.05
CA ALA A 7 -8.71 -5.35 10.53
C ALA A 7 -9.04 -6.28 11.70
N GLN A 8 -10.35 -6.50 11.95
CA GLN A 8 -10.81 -7.36 13.04
C GLN A 8 -10.10 -8.72 12.95
N PRO A 9 -9.83 -9.41 14.07
CA PRO A 9 -9.06 -10.67 14.05
C PRO A 9 -9.52 -11.68 12.99
N GLY A 10 -10.84 -11.84 12.80
CA GLY A 10 -11.40 -12.73 11.78
C GLY A 10 -11.17 -12.29 10.33
N GLU A 11 -11.01 -10.98 10.08
CA GLU A 11 -10.72 -10.43 8.76
C GLU A 11 -9.25 -10.64 8.39
N ARG A 12 -8.31 -10.49 9.34
CA ARG A 12 -6.89 -10.80 9.13
C ARG A 12 -6.69 -12.27 8.78
N ASP A 13 -7.36 -13.17 9.48
CA ASP A 13 -7.28 -14.60 9.19
C ASP A 13 -7.84 -14.94 7.80
N ARG A 14 -8.93 -14.29 7.40
CA ARG A 14 -9.49 -14.43 6.04
C ARG A 14 -8.51 -13.92 4.97
N GLN A 15 -7.87 -12.78 5.19
CA GLN A 15 -6.84 -12.22 4.29
C GLN A 15 -5.63 -13.16 4.16
N MET A 16 -5.12 -13.70 5.26
CA MET A 16 -4.01 -14.66 5.24
C MET A 16 -4.37 -15.96 4.52
N ARG A 17 -5.61 -16.46 4.67
CA ARG A 17 -6.10 -17.62 3.91
C ARG A 17 -6.19 -17.31 2.41
N ALA A 18 -6.70 -16.14 2.03
CA ALA A 18 -6.76 -15.70 0.64
C ALA A 18 -5.35 -15.64 0.02
N LEU A 19 -4.37 -15.11 0.75
CA LEU A 19 -2.96 -15.07 0.32
C LEU A 19 -2.42 -16.48 0.07
N ARG A 20 -2.58 -17.41 1.02
CA ARG A 20 -2.11 -18.80 0.90
C ARG A 20 -2.75 -19.53 -0.29
N LEU A 21 -4.06 -19.40 -0.47
CA LEU A 21 -4.75 -20.00 -1.62
C LEU A 21 -4.25 -19.41 -2.94
N ARG A 22 -4.00 -18.11 -2.98
CA ARG A 22 -3.44 -17.46 -4.17
C ARG A 22 -2.01 -17.93 -4.47
N MET A 23 -1.17 -18.10 -3.45
CA MET A 23 0.17 -18.69 -3.59
C MET A 23 0.11 -20.11 -4.14
N ALA A 24 -0.86 -20.91 -3.70
CA ALA A 24 -1.13 -22.25 -4.22
C ALA A 24 -1.66 -22.27 -5.67
N GLY A 25 -1.90 -21.11 -6.28
CA GLY A 25 -2.32 -20.99 -7.67
C GLY A 25 -3.83 -20.93 -7.89
N ALA A 26 -4.63 -20.87 -6.83
CA ALA A 26 -6.09 -20.76 -6.97
C ALA A 26 -6.48 -19.46 -7.72
N PRO A 27 -7.43 -19.53 -8.66
CA PRO A 27 -7.96 -18.34 -9.32
C PRO A 27 -8.83 -17.53 -8.34
N TRP A 28 -8.89 -16.21 -8.53
CA TRP A 28 -9.63 -15.31 -7.63
C TRP A 28 -11.11 -15.68 -7.44
N ALA A 29 -11.76 -16.21 -8.47
CA ALA A 29 -13.14 -16.68 -8.39
C ALA A 29 -13.30 -17.87 -7.42
N ALA A 30 -12.40 -18.85 -7.49
CA ALA A 30 -12.41 -20.00 -6.56
C ALA A 30 -12.10 -19.57 -5.13
N ILE A 31 -11.19 -18.60 -4.94
CA ILE A 31 -10.89 -18.04 -3.62
C ILE A 31 -12.11 -17.30 -3.06
N ALA A 32 -12.85 -16.58 -3.91
CA ALA A 32 -14.05 -15.88 -3.50
C ALA A 32 -15.13 -16.84 -3.03
N GLU A 33 -15.38 -17.90 -3.79
CA GLU A 33 -16.32 -18.96 -3.43
C GLU A 33 -15.93 -19.65 -2.12
N GLU A 34 -14.68 -20.10 -2.01
CA GLU A 34 -14.14 -20.82 -0.84
C GLU A 34 -14.21 -19.99 0.45
N LEU A 35 -13.93 -18.68 0.37
CA LEU A 35 -13.85 -17.81 1.55
C LEU A 35 -15.12 -16.97 1.78
N GLY A 36 -16.15 -17.13 0.93
CA GLY A 36 -17.43 -16.45 1.03
C GLY A 36 -17.38 -14.95 0.69
N TYR A 37 -16.54 -14.54 -0.26
CA TYR A 37 -16.58 -13.18 -0.81
C TYR A 37 -17.71 -13.05 -1.84
N ALA A 38 -18.30 -11.85 -1.92
CA ALA A 38 -19.38 -11.58 -2.86
C ALA A 38 -18.97 -11.70 -4.33
N ASP A 39 -17.71 -11.37 -4.65
CA ASP A 39 -17.18 -11.38 -6.01
C ASP A 39 -15.65 -11.58 -6.04
N PRO A 40 -15.06 -11.93 -7.21
CA PRO A 40 -13.63 -12.19 -7.35
C PRO A 40 -12.70 -11.01 -7.00
N SER A 41 -13.20 -9.77 -6.96
CA SER A 41 -12.40 -8.61 -6.55
C SER A 41 -12.19 -8.56 -5.04
N GLY A 42 -13.05 -9.21 -4.26
CA GLY A 42 -12.96 -9.28 -2.80
C GLY A 42 -11.63 -9.86 -2.30
N PRO A 43 -11.27 -11.11 -2.67
CA PRO A 43 -10.00 -11.71 -2.30
C PRO A 43 -8.79 -10.91 -2.80
N PHE A 44 -8.87 -10.32 -4.00
CA PHE A 44 -7.79 -9.48 -4.54
C PHE A 44 -7.50 -8.29 -3.64
N ARG A 45 -8.54 -7.53 -3.25
CA ARG A 45 -8.41 -6.37 -2.35
C ARG A 45 -7.96 -6.79 -0.95
N ALA A 46 -8.43 -7.93 -0.48
CA ALA A 46 -8.05 -8.50 0.81
C ALA A 46 -6.54 -8.79 0.87
N VAL A 47 -6.01 -9.44 -0.18
CA VAL A 47 -4.57 -9.70 -0.33
C VAL A 47 -3.78 -8.40 -0.48
N GLU A 48 -4.25 -7.46 -1.32
CA GLU A 48 -3.58 -6.16 -1.50
C GLU A 48 -3.50 -5.36 -0.19
N SER A 49 -4.58 -5.32 0.58
CA SER A 49 -4.62 -4.67 1.89
C SER A 49 -3.63 -5.31 2.87
N LEU A 50 -3.55 -6.64 2.89
CA LEU A 50 -2.62 -7.40 3.72
C LEU A 50 -1.15 -7.09 3.38
N LEU A 51 -0.81 -7.10 2.08
CA LEU A 51 0.55 -6.82 1.60
C LEU A 51 1.00 -5.38 1.93
N ASN A 52 0.08 -4.42 1.90
CA ASN A 52 0.36 -3.03 2.25
C ASN A 52 0.57 -2.81 3.76
N ARG A 53 0.04 -3.70 4.61
CA ARG A 53 0.06 -3.54 6.07
C ARG A 53 1.13 -4.38 6.77
N GLN A 54 1.55 -5.49 6.18
CA GLN A 54 2.29 -6.52 6.89
C GLN A 54 3.61 -6.90 6.21
N GLU A 55 4.70 -6.75 6.95
CA GLU A 55 5.98 -7.40 6.68
C GLU A 55 5.93 -8.82 7.24
N SER A 56 5.46 -9.78 6.44
CA SER A 56 5.53 -11.20 6.77
C SER A 56 6.32 -11.97 5.72
N GLU A 57 6.92 -13.10 6.14
CA GLU A 57 7.58 -14.02 5.22
C GLU A 57 6.64 -14.53 4.11
N ALA A 58 5.36 -14.75 4.44
CA ALA A 58 4.35 -15.13 3.45
C ALA A 58 4.08 -14.01 2.43
N ALA A 59 4.02 -12.75 2.88
CA ALA A 59 3.88 -11.60 2.00
C ALA A 59 5.10 -11.45 1.08
N GLU A 60 6.30 -11.65 1.62
CA GLU A 60 7.54 -11.59 0.84
C GLU A 60 7.63 -12.72 -0.20
N THR A 61 7.33 -13.96 0.21
CA THR A 61 7.25 -15.11 -0.71
C THR A 61 6.23 -14.85 -1.82
N TYR A 62 5.08 -14.26 -1.48
CA TYR A 62 4.09 -13.89 -2.47
C TYR A 62 4.59 -12.81 -3.45
N ARG A 63 5.29 -11.77 -2.95
CA ARG A 63 5.89 -10.74 -3.81
C ARG A 63 6.84 -11.35 -4.83
N GLN A 64 7.72 -12.26 -4.39
CA GLN A 64 8.66 -12.96 -5.27
C GLN A 64 7.94 -13.81 -6.34
N MET A 65 6.93 -14.58 -5.94
CA MET A 65 6.12 -15.35 -6.89
C MET A 65 5.42 -14.46 -7.92
N GLU A 66 4.90 -13.32 -7.49
CA GLU A 66 4.22 -12.39 -8.38
C GLU A 66 5.20 -11.66 -9.30
N ASP A 67 6.39 -11.31 -8.83
CA ASP A 67 7.46 -10.76 -9.67
C ASP A 67 7.85 -11.71 -10.80
N MET A 68 8.00 -13.01 -10.50
CA MET A 68 8.26 -14.02 -11.52
C MET A 68 7.15 -14.08 -12.58
N ARG A 69 5.88 -13.95 -12.17
CA ARG A 69 4.74 -13.92 -13.09
C ARG A 69 4.75 -12.66 -13.95
N LEU A 70 5.07 -11.51 -13.35
CA LEU A 70 5.20 -10.23 -14.06
C LEU A 70 6.37 -10.26 -15.07
N ASP A 71 7.49 -10.92 -14.75
CA ASP A 71 8.60 -11.11 -15.69
C ASP A 71 8.23 -12.00 -16.87
N VAL A 72 7.42 -13.04 -16.65
CA VAL A 72 6.87 -13.85 -17.74
C VAL A 72 5.99 -13.00 -18.65
N ALA A 73 5.09 -12.19 -18.08
CA ALA A 73 4.22 -11.30 -18.83
C ALA A 73 5.02 -10.25 -19.63
N LEU A 74 6.00 -9.61 -19.00
CA LEU A 74 6.87 -8.63 -19.65
C LEU A 74 7.62 -9.23 -20.84
N ARG A 75 8.22 -10.41 -20.69
CA ARG A 75 8.91 -11.12 -21.77
C ARG A 75 7.99 -11.41 -22.97
N LYS A 76 6.72 -11.71 -22.73
CA LYS A 76 5.74 -11.95 -23.81
C LYS A 76 5.35 -10.67 -24.55
N VAL A 77 5.31 -9.54 -23.86
CA VAL A 77 4.91 -8.25 -24.42
C VAL A 77 6.09 -7.53 -25.11
N TRP A 78 7.32 -7.78 -24.67
CA TRP A 78 8.54 -7.09 -25.13
C TRP A 78 8.74 -7.03 -26.65
N PRO A 79 8.50 -8.10 -27.44
CA PRO A 79 8.65 -8.01 -28.89
C PRO A 79 7.77 -6.93 -29.54
N GLY A 80 6.53 -6.77 -29.07
CA GLY A 80 5.61 -5.74 -29.56
C GLY A 80 6.07 -4.31 -29.18
N VAL A 81 6.65 -4.16 -27.98
CA VAL A 81 7.26 -2.90 -27.55
C VAL A 81 8.39 -2.49 -28.49
N MET A 82 9.27 -3.44 -28.83
CA MET A 82 10.41 -3.19 -29.73
C MET A 82 9.98 -2.81 -31.15
N THR A 83 8.78 -3.19 -31.58
CA THR A 83 8.21 -2.79 -32.87
C THR A 83 7.36 -1.52 -32.82
N GLY A 84 7.23 -0.88 -31.65
CA GLY A 84 6.43 0.33 -31.47
C GLY A 84 4.91 0.10 -31.41
N ASP A 85 4.46 -1.12 -31.09
CA ASP A 85 3.03 -1.38 -30.87
C ASP A 85 2.57 -0.67 -29.59
N LEU A 86 1.72 0.35 -29.76
CA LEU A 86 1.18 1.15 -28.65
C LEU A 86 0.43 0.30 -27.62
N LYS A 87 -0.24 -0.78 -28.04
CA LYS A 87 -0.94 -1.68 -27.12
C LYS A 87 0.04 -2.50 -26.27
N ALA A 88 1.15 -2.93 -26.86
CA ALA A 88 2.22 -3.60 -26.14
C ALA A 88 2.89 -2.65 -25.15
N ILE A 89 3.15 -1.40 -25.54
CA ILE A 89 3.69 -0.35 -24.66
C ILE A 89 2.74 -0.08 -23.48
N GLU A 90 1.45 0.11 -23.74
CA GLU A 90 0.46 0.30 -22.67
C GLU A 90 0.42 -0.90 -21.70
N THR A 91 0.51 -2.12 -22.23
CA THR A 91 0.53 -3.34 -21.42
C THR A 91 1.80 -3.43 -20.57
N MET A 92 2.96 -3.08 -21.13
CA MET A 92 4.23 -3.00 -20.41
C MET A 92 4.14 -1.99 -19.25
N LEU A 93 3.56 -0.81 -19.47
CA LEU A 93 3.38 0.19 -18.42
C LEU A 93 2.49 -0.32 -17.29
N LYS A 94 1.43 -1.09 -17.59
CA LYS A 94 0.58 -1.74 -16.57
C LYS A 94 1.33 -2.78 -15.75
N VAL A 95 2.24 -3.55 -16.38
CA VAL A 95 3.10 -4.51 -15.67
C VAL A 95 4.03 -3.79 -14.69
N HIS A 96 4.67 -2.69 -15.12
CA HIS A 96 5.52 -1.89 -14.25
C HIS A 96 4.75 -1.21 -13.12
N ASP A 97 3.57 -0.65 -13.40
CA ASP A 97 2.70 -0.07 -12.38
C ASP A 97 2.33 -1.11 -11.32
N ARG A 98 2.00 -2.35 -11.74
CA ARG A 98 1.71 -3.43 -10.79
C ARG A 98 2.93 -3.79 -9.94
N ARG A 99 4.12 -3.85 -10.52
CA ARG A 99 5.38 -4.10 -9.79
C ARG A 99 5.69 -2.98 -8.79
N SER A 100 5.55 -1.72 -9.19
CA SER A 100 5.76 -0.58 -8.29
C SER A 100 4.81 -0.60 -7.10
N LYS A 101 3.53 -0.94 -7.33
CA LYS A 101 2.54 -1.09 -6.25
C LYS A 101 2.88 -2.25 -5.31
N LEU A 102 3.31 -3.38 -5.86
CA LEU A 102 3.68 -4.57 -5.08
C LEU A 102 4.82 -4.31 -4.09
N HIS A 103 5.75 -3.42 -4.46
CA HIS A 103 6.94 -3.07 -3.66
C HIS A 103 6.83 -1.70 -2.96
N GLY A 104 5.66 -1.05 -3.00
CA GLY A 104 5.46 0.25 -2.34
C GLY A 104 6.24 1.41 -2.96
N LEU A 105 6.73 1.29 -4.20
CA LEU A 105 7.50 2.34 -4.90
C LEU A 105 6.60 3.41 -5.54
N ALA A 106 5.28 3.22 -5.52
CA ALA A 106 4.34 4.20 -6.03
C ALA A 106 4.14 5.34 -5.01
N ALA A 107 4.31 6.59 -5.44
CA ALA A 107 4.01 7.75 -4.60
C ALA A 107 2.52 7.77 -4.19
N PRO A 108 2.20 8.15 -2.94
CA PRO A 108 0.81 8.22 -2.50
C PRO A 108 0.04 9.27 -3.32
N ALA A 109 -1.00 8.83 -4.02
CA ALA A 109 -1.70 9.69 -4.99
C ALA A 109 -2.47 10.86 -4.36
N LYS A 110 -2.96 10.71 -3.12
CA LYS A 110 -3.60 11.79 -2.32
C LYS A 110 -3.50 11.49 -0.82
N VAL A 111 -2.89 12.40 -0.06
CA VAL A 111 -3.00 12.42 1.41
C VAL A 111 -4.21 13.30 1.76
N MET A 112 -5.32 12.68 2.13
CA MET A 112 -6.48 13.39 2.68
C MET A 112 -6.26 13.60 4.18
N VAL A 113 -5.84 14.80 4.57
CA VAL A 113 -5.80 15.20 5.98
C VAL A 113 -7.26 15.45 6.40
N GLN A 114 -7.86 14.48 7.11
CA GLN A 114 -9.12 14.74 7.80
C GLN A 114 -8.82 15.67 8.97
N ASN A 115 -9.47 16.83 9.00
CA ASN A 115 -9.50 17.67 10.18
C ASN A 115 -10.35 16.95 11.23
N VAL A 116 -9.72 16.06 11.99
CA VAL A 116 -10.32 15.46 13.18
C VAL A 116 -10.51 16.64 14.12
N GLY A 117 -11.75 17.00 14.46
CA GLY A 117 -12.08 18.15 15.31
C GLY A 117 -11.61 17.98 16.76
N LEU A 118 -10.34 17.66 16.95
CA LEU A 118 -9.63 17.55 18.20
C LEU A 118 -9.35 18.97 18.70
N GLY A 119 -9.51 19.17 20.00
CA GLY A 119 -8.99 20.38 20.64
C GLY A 119 -7.48 20.47 20.42
N ARG A 120 -6.93 21.69 20.38
CA ARG A 120 -5.48 21.92 20.17
C ARG A 120 -4.61 21.08 21.11
N GLU A 121 -5.03 20.89 22.37
CA GLU A 121 -4.31 20.06 23.33
C GLU A 121 -4.36 18.57 22.99
N GLU A 122 -5.53 18.02 22.67
CA GLU A 122 -5.68 16.61 22.28
C GLU A 122 -4.89 16.27 21.01
N PHE A 123 -4.88 17.20 20.04
CA PHE A 123 -4.09 17.06 18.82
C PHE A 123 -2.59 17.02 19.13
N LEU A 124 -2.09 17.94 19.97
CA LEU A 124 -0.67 18.01 20.32
C LEU A 124 -0.22 16.77 21.09
N THR A 125 -1.04 16.27 22.02
CA THR A 125 -0.72 15.04 22.75
C THR A 125 -0.66 13.83 21.82
N THR A 126 -1.67 13.67 20.95
CA THR A 126 -1.73 12.53 20.02
C THR A 126 -0.57 12.55 19.03
N VAL A 127 -0.28 13.72 18.45
CA VAL A 127 0.84 13.89 17.52
C VAL A 127 2.18 13.64 18.22
N GLN A 128 2.35 14.10 19.46
CA GLN A 128 3.58 13.90 20.22
C GLN A 128 3.80 12.42 20.57
N GLU A 129 2.72 11.68 20.88
CA GLU A 129 2.77 10.23 21.10
C GLU A 129 3.11 9.47 19.81
N ASP A 130 2.47 9.82 18.69
CA ASP A 130 2.69 9.19 17.38
C ASP A 130 4.11 9.44 16.85
N ILE A 131 4.60 10.68 16.95
CA ILE A 131 5.96 11.06 16.52
C ILE A 131 7.01 10.30 17.36
N ARG A 132 6.77 10.13 18.66
CA ARG A 132 7.64 9.35 19.55
C ARG A 132 7.61 7.85 19.23
N ALA A 133 6.44 7.31 18.86
CA ALA A 133 6.30 5.92 18.43
C ALA A 133 7.04 5.63 17.11
N LEU A 134 7.21 6.66 16.27
CA LEU A 134 8.03 6.61 15.07
C LEU A 134 9.54 6.83 15.34
N GLY A 135 9.94 7.02 16.60
CA GLY A 135 11.34 7.21 17.00
C GLY A 135 11.90 8.60 16.70
N ILE A 136 11.04 9.59 16.42
CA ILE A 136 11.42 10.99 16.19
C ILE A 136 11.13 11.75 17.49
N ASP A 137 12.08 12.53 18.02
CA ASP A 137 11.84 13.38 19.20
C ASP A 137 11.67 14.85 18.74
N PRO A 138 10.46 15.42 18.80
CA PRO A 138 10.21 16.78 18.35
C PRO A 138 10.89 17.84 19.24
N GLY A 139 11.45 17.45 20.39
CA GLY A 139 12.18 18.35 21.29
C GLY A 139 13.69 18.42 21.07
N MET A 140 14.27 17.59 20.20
CA MET A 140 15.73 17.45 20.10
C MET A 140 16.36 17.88 18.77
N ASP A 141 15.58 18.16 17.71
CA ASP A 141 16.13 18.68 16.45
C ASP A 141 15.44 19.96 15.98
N THR A 142 16.19 21.05 16.14
CA THR A 142 16.03 22.42 15.61
C THR A 142 15.36 23.45 16.53
N PRO A 143 16.15 24.40 17.08
CA PRO A 143 15.61 25.66 17.61
C PRO A 143 14.93 26.41 16.46
N LEU A 144 13.70 26.88 16.65
CA LEU A 144 13.15 27.95 15.83
C LEU A 144 14.10 29.13 15.97
N ALA A 145 14.87 29.43 14.91
CA ALA A 145 15.62 30.67 14.85
C ALA A 145 14.63 31.81 15.16
N ALA A 146 15.02 32.71 16.07
CA ALA A 146 14.21 33.86 16.41
C ALA A 146 13.90 34.62 15.12
N ASP A 147 12.61 34.69 14.78
CA ASP A 147 12.05 35.49 13.70
C ASP A 147 12.61 36.91 13.79
N ASP A 148 13.53 37.26 12.89
CA ASP A 148 14.10 38.60 12.77
C ASP A 148 13.21 39.52 11.92
N GLY A 149 11.94 39.14 11.70
CA GLY A 149 10.88 40.06 11.31
C GLY A 149 11.06 40.70 9.93
N THR A 150 11.85 40.09 9.04
CA THR A 150 12.14 40.62 7.70
C THR A 150 11.50 39.81 6.57
N TRP A 151 10.20 39.55 6.67
CA TRP A 151 9.39 39.16 5.51
C TRP A 151 8.41 40.27 5.13
N ALA A 152 8.96 41.46 4.84
CA ALA A 152 8.23 42.51 4.15
C ALA A 152 8.35 42.29 2.64
N ASN A 153 7.28 41.83 2.00
CA ASN A 153 7.17 41.81 0.54
C ASN A 153 6.36 43.05 0.13
N THR A 154 7.05 44.10 -0.35
CA THR A 154 6.46 45.19 -1.14
C THR A 154 7.27 45.35 -2.40
#